data_AF-A0A090XCR7-F1
#
_entry.id   AF-A0A090XCR7-F1
#
_cell.length_a   1.000
_cell.length_b   1.000
_cell.length_c   1.000
_cell.angle_alpha   90.00
_cell.angle_beta   90.00
_cell.angle_gamma   90.00
#
_symmetry.space_group_name_H-M   'P 1'
#
loop_
_entity.id
_entity.type
_entity.pdbx_description
1 polymer ?
#
loop_
_entity_poly.entity_id
_entity_poly.type
_entity_poly.pdbx_seq_one_letter_code
_entity_poly.pdbx_strand_id
1 'polypeptide(L)'
;APQSTREKLLTLVDDIEIIAKELFENIIAPRSQRLTSTEHAQLAELLVAKDEELKQTLVVAEQQAEVQKTINALQEEVEKQDHDIHLLQWHLKEAEHLLSTAIYQAKQKLQSIEKANARCVSSEELIKYAPHNWQQGDQRRPYPTDIENRQGYLGRLSDLPLSGPPLQQQGNLGDLSAARGH
;
A
#
# COMPACT_ATOMS: atom_id res chain seq x y z
N ALA A 1 12.64 -11.97 40.72
CA ALA A 1 11.31 -11.69 40.15
C ALA A 1 10.29 -12.53 40.91
N PRO A 2 9.03 -12.07 41.09
CA PRO A 2 7.99 -12.95 41.62
C PRO A 2 7.86 -14.18 40.73
N GLN A 3 7.69 -15.36 41.34
CA GLN A 3 7.48 -16.63 40.62
C GLN A 3 6.24 -16.53 39.74
N SER A 4 6.32 -17.05 38.50
CA SER A 4 5.15 -17.10 37.64
C SER A 4 4.12 -18.10 38.16
N THR A 5 2.82 -17.89 37.87
CA THR A 5 1.75 -18.84 38.24
C THR A 5 2.03 -20.25 37.72
N ARG A 6 2.61 -20.35 36.51
CA ARG A 6 3.01 -21.63 35.90
C ARG A 6 4.11 -22.33 36.70
N GLU A 7 5.17 -21.63 37.06
CA GLU A 7 6.24 -22.19 37.88
C GLU A 7 5.72 -22.59 39.26
N LYS A 8 4.84 -21.78 39.85
CA LYS A 8 4.21 -22.09 41.14
C LYS A 8 3.39 -23.38 41.08
N LEU A 9 2.55 -23.54 40.06
CA LEU A 9 1.78 -24.77 39.85
C LEU A 9 2.68 -25.99 39.68
N LEU A 10 3.77 -25.86 38.92
CA LEU A 10 4.72 -26.95 38.72
C LEU A 10 5.38 -27.38 40.04
N THR A 11 5.86 -26.42 40.83
CA THR A 11 6.46 -26.71 42.13
C THR A 11 5.47 -27.36 43.11
N LEU A 12 4.19 -26.97 43.07
CA LEU A 12 3.17 -27.58 43.92
C LEU A 12 2.88 -29.03 43.53
N VAL A 13 2.90 -29.35 42.23
CA VAL A 13 2.75 -30.73 41.76
C VAL A 13 3.96 -31.58 42.17
N ASP A 14 5.17 -31.06 42.01
CA ASP A 14 6.40 -31.74 42.43
C ASP A 14 6.41 -32.00 43.95
N ASP A 15 6.02 -31.00 44.76
CA ASP A 15 5.90 -31.14 46.21
C ASP A 15 4.89 -32.24 46.60
N ILE A 16 3.70 -32.23 45.97
CA ILE A 16 2.65 -33.25 46.20
C ILE A 16 3.16 -34.63 45.82
N GLU A 17 3.89 -34.76 44.71
CA GLU A 17 4.48 -36.03 44.28
C GLU A 17 5.48 -36.56 45.31
N ILE A 18 6.38 -35.70 45.82
CA ILE A 18 7.37 -36.07 46.83
C ILE A 18 6.69 -36.55 48.11
N ILE A 19 5.72 -35.78 48.61
CA ILE A 19 4.97 -36.12 49.84
C ILE A 19 4.20 -37.44 49.66
N ALA A 20 3.56 -37.64 48.51
CA ALA A 20 2.84 -38.87 48.21
C ALA A 20 3.78 -40.08 48.15
N LYS A 21 4.95 -39.95 47.53
CA LYS A 21 5.97 -41.01 47.51
C LYS A 21 6.42 -41.37 48.92
N GLU A 22 6.70 -40.39 49.76
CA GLU A 22 7.12 -40.62 51.15
C GLU A 22 6.03 -41.33 51.97
N LEU A 23 4.75 -40.96 51.78
CA LEU A 23 3.61 -41.66 52.38
C LEU A 23 3.55 -43.13 51.95
N PHE A 24 3.68 -43.42 50.65
CA PHE A 24 3.65 -44.79 50.13
C PHE A 24 4.85 -45.62 50.60
N GLU A 25 6.05 -45.05 50.58
CA GLU A 25 7.26 -45.71 51.09
C GLU A 25 7.10 -46.05 52.57
N ASN A 26 6.48 -45.18 53.36
CA ASN A 26 6.23 -45.45 54.77
C ASN A 26 5.23 -46.59 55.01
N ILE A 27 4.17 -46.68 54.21
CA ILE A 27 3.17 -47.76 54.30
C ILE A 27 3.83 -49.13 54.02
N ILE A 28 4.76 -49.17 53.05
CA ILE A 28 5.43 -50.40 52.62
C ILE A 28 6.62 -50.76 53.54
N ALA A 29 7.17 -49.78 54.27
CA ALA A 29 8.32 -49.97 55.14
C ALA A 29 8.10 -51.03 56.25
N PRO A 30 9.15 -51.78 56.64
CA PRO A 30 9.09 -52.71 57.76
C PRO A 30 8.82 -51.97 59.08
N ARG A 31 8.15 -52.63 60.04
CA ARG A 31 7.67 -51.98 61.29
C ARG A 31 8.73 -51.22 62.08
N SER A 32 10.01 -51.58 61.96
CA SER A 32 11.15 -50.92 62.61
C SER A 32 11.56 -49.59 61.97
N GLN A 33 11.11 -49.30 60.75
CA GLN A 33 11.44 -48.08 59.98
C GLN A 33 10.20 -47.24 59.64
N ARG A 34 9.01 -47.63 60.11
CA ARG A 34 7.79 -46.85 59.90
C ARG A 34 7.85 -45.56 60.70
N LEU A 35 7.25 -44.51 60.13
CA LEU A 35 7.08 -43.25 60.83
C LEU A 35 6.18 -43.49 62.04
N THR A 36 6.37 -42.67 63.05
CA THR A 36 5.45 -42.64 64.19
C THR A 36 4.06 -42.21 63.72
N SER A 37 3.02 -42.57 64.48
CA SER A 37 1.65 -42.19 64.15
C SER A 37 1.49 -40.66 64.04
N THR A 38 2.29 -39.90 64.77
CA THR A 38 2.28 -38.43 64.75
C THR A 38 2.90 -37.88 63.48
N GLU A 39 4.06 -38.38 63.06
CA GLU A 39 4.74 -37.96 61.83
C GLU A 39 3.91 -38.32 60.59
N HIS A 40 3.27 -39.49 60.59
CA HIS A 40 2.37 -39.90 59.51
C HIS A 40 1.14 -38.97 59.40
N ALA A 41 0.59 -38.52 60.55
CA ALA A 41 -0.51 -37.57 60.55
C ALA A 41 -0.07 -36.20 60.01
N GLN A 42 1.12 -35.72 60.41
CA GLN A 42 1.70 -34.46 59.91
C GLN A 42 1.96 -34.48 58.41
N LEU A 43 2.46 -35.61 57.87
CA LEU A 43 2.71 -35.76 56.44
C LEU A 43 1.40 -35.76 55.63
N ALA A 44 0.34 -36.38 56.17
CA ALA A 44 -0.99 -36.34 55.56
C ALA A 44 -1.62 -34.94 55.61
N GLU A 45 -1.46 -34.21 56.72
CA GLU A 45 -1.90 -32.81 56.82
C GLU A 45 -1.15 -31.89 55.85
N LEU A 46 0.16 -32.10 55.67
CA LEU A 46 0.96 -31.35 54.71
C LEU A 46 0.49 -31.58 53.27
N LEU A 47 0.12 -32.82 52.92
CA LEU A 47 -0.46 -33.16 51.62
C LEU A 47 -1.78 -32.41 51.38
N VAL A 48 -2.67 -32.39 52.37
CA VAL A 48 -3.94 -31.65 52.29
C VAL A 48 -3.70 -30.15 52.14
N ALA A 49 -2.74 -29.59 52.87
CA ALA A 49 -2.37 -28.18 52.76
C ALA A 49 -1.86 -27.82 51.36
N LYS A 50 -1.04 -28.70 50.76
CA LYS A 50 -0.51 -28.50 49.40
C LYS A 50 -1.58 -28.65 48.32
N ASP A 51 -2.51 -29.59 48.47
CA ASP A 51 -3.67 -29.73 47.59
C ASP A 51 -4.56 -28.48 47.61
N GLU A 52 -4.80 -27.91 48.79
CA GLU A 52 -5.56 -26.66 48.92
C GLU A 52 -4.82 -25.48 48.28
N GLU A 53 -3.50 -25.37 48.47
CA GLU A 53 -2.69 -24.34 47.81
C GLU A 53 -2.72 -24.48 46.28
N LEU A 54 -2.69 -25.72 45.76
CA LEU A 54 -2.80 -26.01 44.33
C LEU A 54 -4.15 -25.56 43.78
N LYS A 55 -5.25 -25.90 44.45
CA LYS A 55 -6.61 -25.46 44.07
C LYS A 55 -6.74 -23.95 44.01
N GLN A 56 -6.24 -23.24 45.02
CA GLN A 56 -6.27 -21.78 45.04
C GLN A 56 -5.44 -21.19 43.89
N THR A 57 -4.28 -21.76 43.61
CA THR A 57 -3.42 -21.31 42.51
C THR A 57 -4.06 -21.58 41.14
N LEU A 58 -4.82 -22.66 40.97
CA LEU A 58 -5.58 -22.94 39.75
C LEU A 58 -6.68 -21.92 39.49
N VAL A 59 -7.40 -21.46 40.53
CA VAL A 59 -8.40 -20.38 40.40
C VAL A 59 -7.76 -19.10 39.87
N VAL A 60 -6.57 -18.75 40.36
CA VAL A 60 -5.82 -17.58 39.86
C VAL A 60 -5.41 -17.77 38.39
N ALA A 61 -4.96 -18.97 38.01
CA ALA A 61 -4.60 -19.27 36.63
C ALA A 61 -5.80 -19.15 35.68
N GLU A 62 -6.99 -19.59 36.12
CA GLU A 62 -8.24 -19.44 35.35
C GLU A 62 -8.61 -17.97 35.14
N GLN A 63 -8.54 -17.15 36.20
CA GLN A 63 -8.77 -15.71 36.10
C GLN A 63 -7.78 -15.03 35.14
N GLN A 64 -6.50 -15.42 35.22
CA GLN A 64 -5.48 -14.92 34.28
C GLN A 64 -5.79 -15.31 32.83
N ALA A 65 -6.32 -16.51 32.59
CA ALA A 65 -6.71 -16.94 31.25
C ALA A 65 -7.87 -16.11 30.70
N GLU A 66 -8.88 -15.78 31.51
CA GLU A 66 -9.98 -14.91 31.08
C GLU A 66 -9.53 -13.47 30.79
N VAL A 67 -8.64 -12.93 31.62
CA VAL A 67 -8.01 -11.62 31.36
C VAL A 67 -7.21 -11.67 30.06
N GLN A 68 -6.44 -12.74 29.82
CA GLN A 68 -5.65 -12.89 28.60
C GLN A 68 -6.53 -12.96 27.35
N LYS A 69 -7.69 -13.64 27.40
CA LYS A 69 -8.66 -13.64 26.29
C LYS A 69 -9.13 -12.21 25.98
N THR A 70 -9.45 -11.44 27.02
CA THR A 70 -9.89 -10.05 26.88
C THR A 70 -8.79 -9.18 26.28
N ILE A 71 -7.54 -9.36 26.73
CA ILE A 71 -6.37 -8.66 26.17
C ILE A 71 -6.21 -8.97 24.68
N ASN A 72 -6.28 -10.25 24.29
CA ASN A 72 -6.13 -10.65 22.90
C ASN A 72 -7.22 -10.04 22.01
N ALA A 73 -8.47 -10.04 22.48
CA ALA A 73 -9.58 -9.43 21.74
C ALA A 73 -9.40 -7.90 21.59
N LEU A 74 -8.92 -7.22 22.63
CA LEU A 74 -8.61 -5.78 22.55
C LEU A 74 -7.43 -5.50 21.61
N GLN A 75 -6.41 -6.35 21.60
CA GLN A 75 -5.27 -6.22 20.68
C GLN A 75 -5.72 -6.34 19.23
N GLU A 76 -6.58 -7.31 18.92
CA GLU A 76 -7.14 -7.48 17.57
C GLU A 76 -7.95 -6.25 17.13
N GLU A 77 -8.77 -5.68 18.01
CA GLU A 77 -9.53 -4.47 17.69
C GLU A 77 -8.62 -3.24 17.50
N VAL A 78 -7.54 -3.13 18.29
CA VAL A 78 -6.54 -2.08 18.11
C VAL A 78 -5.84 -2.21 16.75
N GLU A 79 -5.42 -3.42 16.36
CA GLU A 79 -4.78 -3.66 15.06
C GLU A 79 -5.70 -3.29 13.89
N LYS A 80 -7.00 -3.62 14.00
CA LYS A 80 -8.00 -3.24 13.01
C LYS A 80 -8.16 -1.72 12.91
N GLN A 81 -8.26 -1.03 14.05
CA GLN A 81 -8.38 0.42 14.06
C GLN A 81 -7.13 1.11 13.50
N ASP A 82 -5.95 0.59 13.80
CA ASP A 82 -4.69 1.11 13.26
C ASP A 82 -4.62 0.95 11.74
N HIS A 83 -5.10 -0.19 11.23
CA HIS A 83 -5.26 -0.40 9.79
C HIS A 83 -6.20 0.63 9.14
N ASP A 84 -7.37 0.86 9.75
CA ASP A 84 -8.35 1.85 9.26
C ASP A 84 -7.77 3.27 9.29
N ILE A 85 -7.03 3.63 10.34
CA ILE A 85 -6.33 4.93 10.44
C ILE A 85 -5.33 5.07 9.28
N HIS A 86 -4.53 4.05 9.01
CA HIS A 86 -3.57 4.08 7.90
C HIS A 86 -4.25 4.24 6.54
N LEU A 87 -5.35 3.51 6.32
CA LEU A 87 -6.13 3.60 5.08
C LEU A 87 -6.71 5.00 4.90
N LEU A 88 -7.32 5.57 5.95
CA LEU A 88 -7.87 6.92 5.94
C LEU A 88 -6.80 7.98 5.70
N GLN A 89 -5.63 7.86 6.35
CA GLN A 89 -4.50 8.76 6.12
C GLN A 89 -4.00 8.70 4.68
N TRP A 90 -3.96 7.51 4.09
CA TRP A 90 -3.58 7.34 2.69
C TRP A 90 -4.57 8.03 1.76
N HIS A 91 -5.87 7.79 1.94
CA HIS A 91 -6.91 8.46 1.16
C HIS A 91 -6.89 9.98 1.29
N LEU A 92 -6.63 10.49 2.50
CA LEU A 92 -6.54 11.93 2.74
C LEU A 92 -5.38 12.56 1.96
N LYS A 93 -4.20 11.93 1.97
CA LYS A 93 -3.03 12.39 1.22
C LYS A 93 -3.27 12.35 -0.28
N GLU A 94 -3.92 11.30 -0.78
CA GLU A 94 -4.26 11.17 -2.19
C GLU A 94 -5.27 12.26 -2.62
N ALA A 95 -6.30 12.49 -1.81
CA ALA A 95 -7.27 13.55 -2.05
C ALA A 95 -6.63 14.95 -2.03
N GLU A 96 -5.73 15.21 -1.08
CA GLU A 96 -4.95 16.45 -1.01
C GLU A 96 -4.10 16.67 -2.27
N HIS A 97 -3.42 15.62 -2.73
CA HIS A 97 -2.59 15.68 -3.94
C HIS A 97 -3.43 15.96 -5.19
N LEU A 98 -4.55 15.25 -5.35
CA LEU A 98 -5.47 15.44 -6.46
C LEU A 98 -6.05 16.85 -6.47
N LEU A 99 -6.50 17.34 -5.31
CA LEU A 99 -7.05 18.68 -5.17
C LEU A 99 -6.01 19.76 -5.51
N SER A 100 -4.79 19.62 -5.01
CA SER A 100 -3.68 20.55 -5.29
C SER A 100 -3.39 20.63 -6.79
N THR A 101 -3.35 19.48 -7.45
CA THR A 101 -3.14 19.37 -8.89
C THR A 101 -4.29 20.00 -9.67
N ALA A 102 -5.54 19.71 -9.30
CA ALA A 102 -6.73 20.28 -9.93
C ALA A 102 -6.78 21.81 -9.79
N ILE A 103 -6.45 22.35 -8.61
CA ILE A 103 -6.37 23.80 -8.37
C ILE A 103 -5.30 24.44 -9.26
N TYR A 104 -4.12 23.82 -9.36
CA TYR A 104 -3.05 24.32 -10.21
C TYR A 104 -3.48 24.38 -11.69
N GLN A 105 -4.05 23.28 -12.19
CA GLN A 105 -4.57 23.20 -13.56
C GLN A 105 -5.69 24.20 -13.82
N ALA A 106 -6.62 24.37 -12.87
CA ALA A 106 -7.70 25.35 -12.97
C ALA A 106 -7.15 26.78 -13.05
N LYS A 107 -6.15 27.14 -12.23
CA LYS A 107 -5.49 28.45 -12.30
C LYS A 107 -4.80 28.67 -13.65
N GLN A 108 -4.08 27.68 -14.17
CA GLN A 108 -3.47 27.78 -15.51
C GLN A 108 -4.53 27.97 -16.61
N LYS A 109 -5.65 27.24 -16.52
CA LYS A 109 -6.75 27.36 -17.48
C LYS A 109 -7.41 28.73 -17.44
N LEU A 110 -7.64 29.29 -16.25
CA LEU A 110 -8.16 30.65 -16.08
C LEU A 110 -7.23 31.69 -16.70
N GLN A 111 -5.91 31.60 -16.46
CA GLN A 111 -4.92 32.47 -17.09
C GLN A 111 -4.93 32.35 -18.62
N SER A 112 -5.10 31.13 -19.14
CA SER A 112 -5.20 30.92 -20.60
C SER A 112 -6.48 31.53 -21.17
N ILE A 113 -7.60 31.42 -20.46
CA ILE A 113 -8.88 32.03 -20.86
C ILE A 113 -8.75 33.56 -20.84
N GLU A 114 -8.16 34.14 -19.81
CA GLU A 114 -7.94 35.59 -19.72
C GLU A 114 -7.08 36.11 -20.88
N LYS A 115 -5.98 35.41 -21.20
CA LYS A 115 -5.13 35.72 -22.36
C LYS A 115 -5.89 35.62 -23.68
N ALA A 116 -6.75 34.61 -23.85
CA ALA A 116 -7.58 34.44 -25.04
C ALA A 116 -8.65 35.52 -25.15
N ASN A 117 -9.29 35.90 -24.04
CA ASN A 117 -10.26 37.00 -23.99
C ASN A 117 -9.62 38.35 -24.33
N ALA A 118 -8.39 38.61 -23.85
CA ALA A 118 -7.64 39.82 -24.20
C ALA A 118 -7.29 39.91 -25.69
N ARG A 119 -7.25 38.78 -26.41
CA ARG A 119 -7.03 38.68 -27.86
C ARG A 119 -8.19 37.95 -28.51
N CYS A 120 -9.42 38.40 -28.23
CA CYS A 120 -10.60 37.80 -28.83
C CYS A 120 -10.55 37.96 -30.35
N VAL A 121 -10.56 36.83 -31.07
CA VAL A 121 -10.68 36.81 -32.53
C VAL A 121 -12.16 36.65 -32.86
N SER A 122 -12.66 37.39 -33.84
CA SER A 122 -14.06 37.25 -34.26
C SER A 122 -14.31 35.83 -34.75
N SER A 123 -15.45 35.26 -34.36
CA SER A 123 -15.87 33.96 -34.88
C SER A 123 -15.98 33.97 -36.42
N GLU A 124 -16.31 35.10 -37.04
CA GLU A 124 -16.31 35.26 -38.50
C GLU A 124 -14.90 35.19 -39.11
N GLU A 125 -13.89 35.73 -38.43
CA GLU A 125 -12.49 35.60 -38.86
C GLU A 125 -12.04 34.15 -38.73
N LEU A 126 -12.35 33.46 -37.63
CA LEU A 126 -12.02 32.04 -37.46
C LEU A 126 -12.70 31.17 -38.52
N ILE A 127 -13.99 31.41 -38.81
CA ILE A 127 -14.75 30.68 -39.83
C ILE A 127 -14.18 30.95 -41.24
N LYS A 128 -13.72 32.17 -41.54
CA LYS A 128 -13.05 32.49 -42.81
C LYS A 128 -11.84 31.59 -43.06
N TYR A 129 -11.12 31.20 -42.01
CA TYR A 129 -9.92 30.36 -42.08
C TYR A 129 -10.16 28.87 -41.72
N ALA A 130 -11.38 28.47 -41.38
CA ALA A 130 -11.74 27.07 -41.07
C ALA A 130 -12.37 26.37 -42.30
N PRO A 131 -11.72 25.35 -42.89
CA PRO A 131 -12.19 24.73 -44.13
C PRO A 131 -13.39 23.83 -43.90
N HIS A 132 -14.45 24.00 -44.70
CA HIS A 132 -15.30 22.86 -45.06
C HIS A 132 -15.23 22.54 -46.57
N ASN A 133 -14.89 23.49 -47.45
CA ASN A 133 -14.98 23.30 -48.91
C ASN A 133 -13.88 24.00 -49.73
N TRP A 134 -12.63 24.11 -49.27
CA TRP A 134 -11.60 24.79 -50.07
C TRP A 134 -11.47 24.17 -51.47
N GLN A 135 -11.49 25.00 -52.52
CA GLN A 135 -11.30 24.62 -53.93
C GLN A 135 -10.02 25.23 -54.51
N GLN A 136 -9.55 24.77 -55.67
CA GLN A 136 -8.34 25.32 -56.32
C GLN A 136 -8.55 26.81 -56.63
N GLY A 137 -7.62 27.68 -56.22
CA GLY A 137 -7.74 29.15 -56.35
C GLY A 137 -8.45 29.86 -55.18
N ASP A 138 -8.83 29.15 -54.12
CA ASP A 138 -9.42 29.76 -52.92
C ASP A 138 -8.36 30.52 -52.11
N GLN A 139 -8.45 31.85 -52.13
CA GLN A 139 -7.55 32.79 -51.44
C GLN A 139 -7.55 32.65 -49.90
N ARG A 140 -8.51 31.91 -49.33
CA ARG A 140 -8.59 31.67 -47.88
C ARG A 140 -7.72 30.48 -47.42
N ARG A 141 -7.10 29.74 -48.35
CA ARG A 141 -6.18 28.64 -48.03
C ARG A 141 -4.90 29.18 -47.37
N PRO A 142 -4.45 28.61 -46.23
CA PRO A 142 -3.24 29.07 -45.53
C PRO A 142 -1.94 28.84 -46.30
N TYR A 143 -1.93 27.94 -47.29
CA TYR A 143 -0.74 27.52 -48.03
C TYR A 143 -1.02 27.44 -49.54
N PRO A 144 -0.07 27.88 -50.40
CA PRO A 144 -0.21 27.77 -51.85
C PRO A 144 -0.14 26.32 -52.35
N THR A 145 -0.84 26.03 -53.45
CA THR A 145 -0.80 24.75 -54.17
C THR A 145 0.51 24.61 -54.95
N ASP A 146 0.94 23.39 -55.29
CA ASP A 146 2.16 23.16 -56.09
C ASP A 146 2.19 23.93 -57.42
N ILE A 147 1.05 24.07 -58.08
CA ILE A 147 0.91 24.87 -59.31
C ILE A 147 1.14 26.36 -59.02
N GLU A 148 0.58 26.88 -57.92
CA GLU A 148 0.74 28.28 -57.51
C GLU A 148 2.17 28.58 -57.06
N ASN A 149 2.83 27.62 -56.39
CA ASN A 149 4.25 27.71 -56.04
C ASN A 149 5.15 27.76 -57.30
N ARG A 150 4.84 26.95 -58.33
CA ARG A 150 5.56 26.98 -59.62
C ARG A 150 5.29 28.26 -60.42
N GLN A 151 4.05 28.77 -60.39
CA GLN A 151 3.69 30.00 -61.10
C GLN A 151 4.08 31.28 -60.34
N GLY A 152 4.41 31.16 -59.07
CA GLY A 152 4.86 32.23 -58.20
C GLY A 152 6.22 32.79 -58.59
N TYR A 153 6.60 33.90 -57.96
CA TYR A 153 7.82 34.63 -58.28
C TYR A 153 9.07 33.75 -58.20
N LEU A 154 9.17 32.90 -57.18
CA LEU A 154 10.27 31.95 -56.99
C LEU A 154 10.30 30.83 -58.05
N GLY A 155 9.14 30.29 -58.43
CA GLY A 155 9.06 29.29 -59.49
C GLY A 155 9.45 29.86 -60.86
N ARG A 156 8.99 31.07 -61.20
CA ARG A 156 9.41 31.75 -62.44
C ARG A 156 10.91 32.05 -62.48
N LEU A 157 11.51 32.40 -61.34
CA LEU A 157 12.96 32.60 -61.23
C LEU A 157 13.76 31.30 -61.43
N SER A 158 13.14 30.14 -61.17
CA SER A 158 13.73 28.82 -61.40
C SER A 158 13.81 28.47 -62.89
N ASP A 159 12.92 29.04 -63.70
CA ASP A 159 12.84 28.82 -65.15
C ASP A 159 13.65 29.86 -65.96
N LEU A 160 14.29 30.84 -65.30
CA LEU A 160 15.34 31.62 -65.96
C LEU A 160 16.56 30.70 -66.16
N PRO A 161 17.26 30.78 -67.31
CA PRO A 161 18.47 30.01 -67.52
C PRO A 161 19.61 30.64 -66.71
N LEU A 162 19.60 30.45 -65.38
CA LEU A 162 20.84 30.46 -64.63
C LEU A 162 21.59 29.20 -65.03
N SER A 163 22.65 29.39 -65.82
CA SER A 163 23.57 28.36 -66.25
C SER A 163 23.95 27.39 -65.11
N GLY A 164 23.45 26.16 -65.18
CA GLY A 164 23.75 25.05 -64.26
C GLY A 164 22.78 23.88 -64.49
N PRO A 165 23.23 22.61 -64.48
CA PRO A 165 22.43 21.47 -64.94
C PRO A 165 21.21 21.20 -64.04
N PRO A 166 20.11 20.65 -64.57
CA PRO A 166 18.91 20.37 -63.80
C PRO A 166 19.21 19.28 -62.78
N LEU A 167 18.97 19.54 -61.50
CA LEU A 167 18.84 18.48 -60.52
C LEU A 167 17.55 17.72 -60.85
N GLN A 168 17.75 16.54 -61.45
CA GLN A 168 16.72 15.54 -61.67
C GLN A 168 15.86 15.39 -60.42
N GLN A 169 14.58 15.66 -60.58
CA GLN A 169 13.52 15.19 -59.71
C GLN A 169 13.47 13.66 -59.84
N GLN A 170 14.31 12.97 -59.07
CA GLN A 170 14.25 11.53 -58.91
C GLN A 170 13.18 11.24 -57.85
N GLY A 171 12.00 10.87 -58.32
CA GLY A 171 11.01 10.21 -57.47
C GLY A 171 11.63 8.93 -56.91
N ASN A 172 11.75 8.87 -55.58
CA ASN A 172 12.06 7.63 -54.87
C ASN A 172 11.17 7.53 -53.63
N LEU A 173 9.88 7.27 -53.88
CA LEU A 173 9.02 6.58 -52.93
C LEU A 173 9.45 5.11 -52.94
N GLY A 174 10.29 4.73 -51.99
CA GLY A 174 10.79 3.37 -51.87
C GLY A 174 11.70 3.19 -50.67
N ASP A 175 11.08 2.73 -49.58
CA ASP A 175 11.65 1.83 -48.57
C ASP A 175 12.69 2.37 -47.58
N LEU A 176 12.20 2.74 -46.39
CA LEU A 176 12.96 2.64 -45.13
C LEU A 176 12.06 2.01 -44.07
N SER A 177 11.78 0.71 -44.28
CA SER A 177 11.39 -0.20 -43.23
C SER A 177 12.60 -1.08 -42.84
N ALA A 178 12.76 -1.28 -41.52
CA ALA A 178 13.63 -2.24 -40.83
C ALA A 178 15.15 -1.95 -40.73
N ALA A 179 15.59 -1.54 -39.52
CA ALA A 179 16.64 -2.25 -38.79
C ALA A 179 16.63 -1.89 -37.29
N ARG A 180 16.17 -2.85 -36.48
CA ARG A 180 16.35 -2.99 -35.03
C ARG A 180 17.79 -3.45 -34.75
N GLY A 181 18.35 -2.98 -33.63
CA GLY A 181 19.23 -3.76 -32.76
C GLY A 181 20.70 -3.84 -33.17
N HIS A 182 21.57 -3.17 -32.41
CA HIS A 182 22.44 -3.81 -31.41
C HIS A 182 22.96 -2.75 -30.44
#